data_AF-A0A370VVL6-F1
#
_entry.id   AF-A0A370VVL6-F1
#
_cell.length_a   1.000
_cell.length_b   1.000
_cell.length_c   1.000
_cell.angle_alpha   90.00
_cell.angle_beta   90.00
_cell.angle_gamma   90.00
#
_symmetry.space_group_name_H-M   'P 1'
#
loop_
_entity.id
_entity.type
_entity.pdbx_description
1 polymer ?
#
loop_
_entity_poly.entity_id
_entity_poly.type
_entity_poly.pdbx_seq_one_letter_code
_entity_poly.pdbx_strand_id
1 'polypeptide(L)'
;MTIVPQAAPLRADCIADSAGGLTFDVTAPQANDTAHLVLRHREGPEEVTLPLAPAARGRLRAALPSSVVLPEGHWDAYASVTAEEPDARVVSGAMDVHPSASRVPYVTRQGNLSVESRLGRVQEDAA
;
A
#
# COMPACT_ATOMS: atom_id res chain seq x y z
N MET A 1 -31.77 -16.16 -8.62
CA MET A 1 -30.39 -15.73 -8.93
C MET A 1 -30.10 -14.51 -8.08
N THR A 2 -29.46 -14.68 -6.95
CA THR A 2 -29.09 -13.55 -6.08
C THR A 2 -27.91 -12.86 -6.74
N ILE A 3 -28.12 -11.63 -7.19
CA ILE A 3 -27.04 -10.78 -7.67
C ILE A 3 -26.31 -10.35 -6.40
N VAL A 4 -25.18 -10.98 -6.10
CA VAL A 4 -24.27 -10.45 -5.08
C VAL A 4 -23.79 -9.10 -5.63
N PRO A 5 -24.04 -7.97 -4.97
CA PRO A 5 -23.46 -6.71 -5.39
C PRO A 5 -21.95 -6.91 -5.38
N GLN A 6 -21.31 -6.76 -6.53
CA GLN A 6 -19.86 -6.81 -6.60
C GLN A 6 -19.35 -5.65 -5.76
N ALA A 7 -18.66 -5.97 -4.66
CA ALA A 7 -18.04 -4.97 -3.82
C ALA A 7 -17.18 -4.08 -4.72
N ALA A 8 -17.35 -2.76 -4.59
CA ALA A 8 -16.53 -1.82 -5.34
C ALA A 8 -15.06 -2.12 -5.01
N PRO A 9 -14.15 -2.07 -6.01
CA PRO A 9 -12.75 -2.42 -5.78
C PRO A 9 -12.14 -1.49 -4.73
N LEU A 10 -11.36 -2.06 -3.81
CA LEU A 10 -10.59 -1.29 -2.83
C LEU A 10 -9.59 -0.42 -3.57
N ARG A 11 -9.71 0.90 -3.38
CA ARG A 11 -8.84 1.90 -4.03
C ARG A 11 -8.01 2.60 -2.97
N ALA A 12 -6.71 2.78 -3.22
CA ALA A 12 -5.84 3.54 -2.32
C ALA A 12 -5.16 4.70 -3.02
N ASP A 13 -5.27 5.88 -2.44
CA ASP A 13 -4.36 6.98 -2.74
C ASP A 13 -3.04 6.72 -1.98
N CYS A 14 -1.89 7.03 -2.58
CA CYS A 14 -0.60 6.72 -1.99
C CYS A 14 0.31 7.95 -1.96
N ILE A 15 0.97 8.15 -0.82
CA ILE A 15 1.95 9.21 -0.62
C ILE A 15 3.29 8.55 -0.29
N ALA A 16 4.34 8.97 -0.98
CA ALA A 16 5.72 8.56 -0.71
C ALA A 16 6.56 9.79 -0.37
N ASP A 17 7.10 9.80 0.85
CA ASP A 17 7.90 10.92 1.33
C ASP A 17 9.41 10.74 1.03
N SER A 18 10.18 11.79 1.28
CA SER A 18 11.63 11.82 1.06
C SER A 18 12.42 10.91 2.01
N ALA A 19 11.85 10.52 3.15
CA ALA A 19 12.50 9.67 4.15
C ALA A 19 12.29 8.17 3.86
N GLY A 20 11.49 7.83 2.86
CA GLY A 20 11.12 6.45 2.54
C GLY A 20 9.90 5.94 3.30
N GLY A 21 9.14 6.83 3.95
CA GLY A 21 7.82 6.52 4.47
C GLY A 21 6.78 6.41 3.35
N LEU A 22 5.82 5.51 3.52
CA LEU A 22 4.63 5.42 2.66
C LEU A 22 3.37 5.59 3.50
N THR A 23 2.40 6.32 2.95
CA THR A 23 1.03 6.36 3.49
C THR A 23 0.06 5.89 2.42
N PHE A 24 -0.90 5.07 2.81
CA PHE A 24 -1.94 4.53 1.95
C PHE A 24 -3.30 4.94 2.51
N ASP A 25 -4.06 5.74 1.76
CA ASP A 25 -5.42 6.12 2.08
C ASP A 25 -6.42 5.28 1.26
N VAL A 26 -6.91 4.22 1.89
CA VAL A 26 -7.84 3.25 1.29
C VAL A 26 -9.27 3.75 1.41
N THR A 27 -9.96 3.87 0.28
CA THR A 27 -11.41 4.14 0.24
C THR A 27 -12.16 2.84 0.53
N ALA A 28 -12.86 2.80 1.65
CA ALA A 28 -13.66 1.65 2.07
C ALA A 28 -14.97 2.12 2.73
N PRO A 29 -16.14 1.56 2.34
CA PRO A 29 -17.43 2.02 2.85
C PRO A 29 -17.62 1.71 4.34
N GLN A 30 -17.05 0.61 4.84
CA GLN A 30 -17.04 0.23 6.25
C GLN A 30 -15.74 -0.54 6.54
N ALA A 31 -15.19 -0.32 7.72
CA ALA A 31 -13.99 -1.00 8.18
C ALA A 31 -14.21 -1.49 9.60
N ASN A 32 -13.70 -2.66 9.90
CA ASN A 32 -13.67 -3.19 11.24
C ASN A 32 -12.26 -3.08 11.82
N ASP A 33 -12.11 -3.41 13.11
CA ASP A 33 -10.84 -3.31 13.84
C ASP A 33 -9.78 -4.33 13.35
N THR A 34 -10.13 -5.19 12.40
CA THR A 34 -9.26 -6.21 11.78
C THR A 34 -8.78 -5.84 10.38
N ALA A 35 -9.17 -4.65 9.88
CA ALA A 35 -8.80 -4.20 8.56
C ALA A 35 -7.28 -4.00 8.45
N HIS A 36 -6.69 -4.46 7.35
CA HIS A 36 -5.25 -4.37 7.12
C HIS A 36 -4.90 -4.26 5.64
N LEU A 37 -3.71 -3.73 5.39
CA LEU A 37 -3.07 -3.67 4.08
C LEU A 37 -1.83 -4.55 4.12
N VAL A 38 -1.64 -5.39 3.11
CA VAL A 38 -0.46 -6.25 2.96
C VAL A 38 0.32 -5.81 1.73
N LEU A 39 1.62 -5.63 1.89
CA LEU A 39 2.57 -5.56 0.79
C LEU A 39 3.22 -6.93 0.65
N ARG A 40 3.08 -7.56 -0.52
CA ARG A 40 3.68 -8.87 -0.82
C ARG A 40 4.79 -8.74 -1.83
N HIS A 41 5.96 -9.28 -1.53
CA HIS A 41 7.08 -9.27 -2.47
C HIS A 41 6.76 -10.16 -3.68
N ARG A 42 7.08 -9.69 -4.90
CA ARG A 42 6.74 -10.45 -6.12
C ARG A 42 7.62 -11.66 -6.38
N GLU A 43 8.86 -11.61 -5.88
CA GLU A 43 9.89 -12.59 -6.21
C GLU A 43 10.30 -13.45 -5.00
N GLY A 44 9.69 -13.23 -3.85
CA GLY A 44 10.02 -13.93 -2.61
C GLY A 44 8.82 -14.04 -1.66
N PRO A 45 8.99 -14.77 -0.55
CA PRO A 45 7.91 -15.04 0.40
C PRO A 45 7.64 -13.86 1.36
N GLU A 46 8.38 -12.76 1.24
CA GLU A 46 8.29 -11.65 2.18
C GLU A 46 6.97 -10.89 2.07
N GLU A 47 6.38 -10.59 3.22
CA GLU A 47 5.17 -9.79 3.32
C GLU A 47 5.29 -8.79 4.49
N VAL A 48 4.64 -7.64 4.34
CA VAL A 48 4.51 -6.64 5.40
C VAL A 48 3.04 -6.30 5.59
N THR A 49 2.51 -6.59 6.78
CA THR A 49 1.13 -6.29 7.15
C THR A 49 1.06 -4.99 7.96
N LEU A 50 0.20 -4.08 7.52
CA LEU A 50 -0.02 -2.77 8.10
C LEU A 50 -1.47 -2.65 8.57
N PRO A 51 -1.72 -2.22 9.82
CA PRO A 51 -3.08 -1.99 10.27
C PRO A 51 -3.71 -0.83 9.48
N LEU A 52 -4.99 -0.99 9.11
CA LEU A 52 -5.79 0.07 8.51
C LEU A 52 -6.61 0.76 9.60
N ALA A 53 -6.19 1.96 10.00
CA ALA A 53 -6.88 2.75 11.00
C ALA A 53 -7.88 3.73 10.34
N PRO A 54 -9.03 4.03 10.96
CA PRO A 54 -9.91 5.11 10.50
C PRO A 54 -9.17 6.45 10.39
N ALA A 55 -9.27 7.11 9.24
CA ALA A 55 -8.63 8.41 8.98
C ALA A 55 -9.63 9.53 8.67
N ALA A 56 -10.69 9.20 7.93
CA ALA A 56 -11.83 10.08 7.68
C ALA A 56 -13.07 9.23 7.34
N ARG A 57 -14.23 9.87 7.18
CA ARG A 57 -15.46 9.15 6.81
C ARG A 57 -15.27 8.40 5.49
N GLY A 58 -15.35 7.07 5.54
CA GLY A 58 -15.16 6.19 4.37
C GLY A 58 -13.71 6.02 3.92
N ARG A 59 -12.73 6.40 4.75
CA ARG A 59 -11.30 6.27 4.47
C ARG A 59 -10.54 5.64 5.64
N LEU A 60 -9.70 4.69 5.30
CA LEU A 60 -8.74 4.05 6.19
C LEU A 60 -7.33 4.40 5.79
N ARG A 61 -6.43 4.40 6.76
CA ARG A 61 -5.03 4.73 6.55
C ARG A 61 -4.14 3.63 7.09
N ALA A 62 -3.21 3.19 6.24
CA ALA A 62 -2.05 2.41 6.64
C ALA A 62 -0.80 3.27 6.44
N ALA A 63 0.13 3.18 7.37
CA ALA A 63 1.43 3.84 7.28
C ALA A 63 2.52 2.77 7.31
N LEU A 64 3.46 2.85 6.37
CA LEU A 64 4.73 2.14 6.40
C LEU A 64 5.82 3.14 6.78
N PRO A 65 6.25 3.19 8.06
CA PRO A 65 7.35 4.05 8.46
C PRO A 65 8.64 3.70 7.72
N SER A 66 9.53 4.69 7.57
CA SER A 66 10.86 4.48 6.98
C SER A 66 11.72 3.48 7.76
N SER A 67 11.47 3.34 9.07
CA SER A 67 12.17 2.39 9.95
C SER A 67 11.83 0.92 9.69
N VAL A 68 10.71 0.64 9.03
CA VAL A 68 10.36 -0.74 8.65
C VAL A 68 11.20 -1.10 7.43
N VAL A 69 11.96 -2.19 7.51
CA VAL A 69 12.76 -2.68 6.38
C VAL A 69 11.83 -3.26 5.33
N LEU A 70 11.95 -2.76 4.10
CA LEU A 70 11.27 -3.28 2.93
C LEU A 70 12.36 -3.68 1.91
N PRO A 71 12.69 -4.97 1.77
CA PRO A 71 13.69 -5.44 0.82
C PRO A 71 13.50 -4.86 -0.58
N GLU A 72 14.60 -4.72 -1.32
CA GLU A 72 14.54 -4.26 -2.70
C GLU A 72 13.62 -5.13 -3.55
N GLY A 73 13.02 -4.50 -4.55
CA GLY A 73 12.21 -5.18 -5.53
C GLY A 73 10.80 -4.63 -5.60
N HIS A 74 9.92 -5.43 -6.18
CA HIS A 74 8.55 -5.06 -6.47
C HIS A 74 7.58 -5.70 -5.49
N TRP A 75 6.68 -4.88 -4.96
CA TRP A 75 5.72 -5.25 -3.94
C TRP A 75 4.30 -5.00 -4.43
N ASP A 76 3.43 -5.98 -4.27
CA ASP A 76 2.02 -5.87 -4.61
C ASP A 76 1.18 -5.52 -3.38
N ALA A 77 0.36 -4.48 -3.51
CA ALA A 77 -0.56 -4.07 -2.46
C ALA A 77 -1.88 -4.86 -2.51
N TYR A 78 -2.21 -5.45 -1.38
CA TYR A 78 -3.50 -6.09 -1.11
C TYR A 78 -4.11 -5.48 0.14
N ALA A 79 -5.42 -5.58 0.29
CA ALA A 79 -6.09 -5.18 1.51
C ALA A 79 -7.27 -6.09 1.80
N SER A 80 -7.56 -6.24 3.09
CA SER A 80 -8.80 -6.78 3.58
C SER A 80 -9.40 -5.81 4.58
N VAL A 81 -10.70 -5.52 4.43
CA VAL A 81 -11.44 -4.59 5.30
C VAL A 81 -12.31 -5.32 6.32
N THR A 82 -12.39 -6.65 6.21
CA THR A 82 -13.05 -7.52 7.19
C THR A 82 -12.28 -8.83 7.41
N ALA A 83 -12.31 -9.41 8.61
CA ALA A 83 -11.56 -10.63 8.93
C ALA A 83 -12.01 -11.87 8.12
N GLU A 84 -13.20 -11.82 7.54
CA GLU A 84 -13.83 -12.93 6.83
C GLU A 84 -13.54 -12.90 5.32
N GLU A 85 -13.05 -11.77 4.81
CA GLU A 85 -12.76 -11.59 3.38
C GLU A 85 -11.28 -11.83 3.07
N PRO A 86 -10.98 -12.54 1.97
CA PRO A 86 -9.62 -12.70 1.51
C PRO A 86 -9.03 -11.37 1.02
N ASP A 87 -7.72 -11.23 1.14
CA ASP A 87 -6.96 -10.09 0.64
C ASP A 87 -7.22 -9.83 -0.85
N ALA A 88 -7.78 -8.67 -1.16
CA ALA A 88 -8.06 -8.24 -2.53
C ALA A 88 -6.94 -7.32 -3.05
N ARG A 89 -6.59 -7.40 -4.34
CA ARG A 89 -5.66 -6.43 -4.96
C ARG A 89 -6.24 -5.03 -4.85
N VAL A 90 -5.41 -4.12 -4.39
CA VAL A 90 -5.76 -2.70 -4.28
C VAL A 90 -5.60 -2.04 -5.65
N VAL A 91 -6.65 -1.36 -6.10
CA VAL A 91 -6.61 -0.49 -7.28
C VAL A 91 -5.90 0.81 -6.93
N SER A 92 -5.04 1.28 -7.82
CA SER A 92 -4.35 2.56 -7.62
C SER A 92 -5.32 3.74 -7.69
N GLY A 93 -5.25 4.61 -6.70
CA GLY A 93 -5.81 5.96 -6.70
C GLY A 93 -4.76 6.99 -7.14
N ALA A 94 -4.85 8.19 -6.57
CA ALA A 94 -3.88 9.26 -6.76
C ALA A 94 -2.54 8.90 -6.11
N MET A 95 -1.44 9.39 -6.69
CA MET A 95 -0.08 9.20 -6.19
C MET A 95 0.59 10.54 -6.00
N ASP A 96 1.12 10.78 -4.80
CA ASP A 96 1.97 11.92 -4.48
C ASP A 96 3.35 11.38 -4.09
N VAL A 97 4.33 11.55 -4.96
CA VAL A 97 5.65 10.92 -4.82
C VAL A 97 6.71 11.99 -4.77
N HIS A 98 7.42 12.05 -3.64
CA HIS A 98 8.57 12.92 -3.53
C HIS A 98 9.67 12.49 -4.52
N PRO A 99 10.36 13.43 -5.22
CA PRO A 99 11.37 13.08 -6.22
C PRO A 99 12.53 12.22 -5.71
N SER A 100 12.83 12.31 -4.40
CA SER A 100 13.89 11.54 -3.75
C SER A 100 13.40 10.29 -3.02
N ALA A 101 12.13 9.90 -3.19
CA ALA A 101 11.58 8.73 -2.52
C ALA A 101 12.32 7.45 -2.96
N SER A 102 12.82 6.69 -1.98
CA SER A 102 13.44 5.38 -2.22
C SER A 102 12.41 4.26 -2.41
N ARG A 103 11.17 4.49 -1.97
CA ARG A 103 10.02 3.60 -2.18
C ARG A 103 9.01 4.32 -3.04
N VAL A 104 8.78 3.80 -4.25
CA VAL A 104 8.00 4.50 -5.28
C VAL A 104 6.73 3.70 -5.57
N PRO A 105 5.54 4.22 -5.22
CA PRO A 105 4.29 3.61 -5.66
C PRO A 105 4.14 3.77 -7.17
N TYR A 106 3.60 2.75 -7.83
CA TYR A 106 3.33 2.76 -9.25
C TYR A 106 2.08 1.96 -9.60
N VAL A 107 1.52 2.28 -10.76
CA VAL A 107 0.33 1.62 -11.30
C VAL A 107 0.78 0.47 -12.19
N THR A 108 0.28 -0.75 -11.95
CA THR A 108 0.49 -1.86 -12.87
C THR A 108 -0.34 -1.68 -14.14
N ARG A 109 -0.05 -2.48 -15.17
CA ARG A 109 -0.86 -2.51 -16.40
C ARG A 109 -2.35 -2.79 -16.13
N GLN A 110 -2.66 -3.54 -15.07
CA GLN A 110 -4.04 -3.87 -14.67
C GLN A 110 -4.70 -2.78 -13.83
N GLY A 111 -4.02 -1.67 -13.54
CA GLY A 111 -4.53 -0.59 -12.70
C GLY A 111 -4.34 -0.82 -11.20
N ASN A 112 -3.59 -1.87 -10.81
CA ASN A 112 -3.36 -2.18 -9.40
C ASN A 112 -2.21 -1.34 -8.83
N LEU A 113 -2.27 -1.10 -7.53
CA LEU A 113 -1.21 -0.45 -6.78
C LEU A 113 -0.09 -1.44 -6.48
N SER A 114 1.14 -1.03 -6.77
CA SER A 114 2.36 -1.72 -6.38
C SER A 114 3.40 -0.70 -5.92
N VAL A 115 4.43 -1.16 -5.21
CA VAL A 115 5.53 -0.33 -4.71
C VAL A 115 6.84 -0.92 -5.20
N GLU A 116 7.72 -0.08 -5.74
CA GLU A 116 9.11 -0.44 -5.99
C GLU A 116 9.94 0.06 -4.81
N SER A 117 10.56 -0.87 -4.08
CA SER A 117 11.55 -0.54 -3.05
C SER A 117 12.92 -0.57 -3.69
N ARG A 118 13.64 0.54 -3.59
CA ARG A 118 15.03 0.66 -4.03
C ARG A 118 15.88 0.90 -2.80
N LEU A 119 17.07 0.31 -2.72
CA LEU A 119 18.07 0.84 -1.81
C LEU A 119 18.33 2.27 -2.26
N GLY A 120 18.20 3.20 -1.32
CA GLY A 120 18.89 4.47 -1.51
C GLY A 120 20.35 4.12 -1.79
N ARG A 121 20.93 4.66 -2.87
CA ARG A 121 22.38 4.86 -2.83
C ARG A 121 22.62 5.51 -1.48
N VAL A 122 23.41 4.87 -0.62
CA VAL A 122 24.01 5.62 0.48
C VAL A 122 24.67 6.79 -0.22
N GLN A 123 24.16 7.99 0.01
CA GLN A 123 24.84 9.19 -0.39
C GLN A 123 26.12 9.18 0.45
N GLU A 124 27.16 8.53 -0.06
CA GLU A 124 28.53 8.72 0.39
C GLU A 124 28.90 10.15 -0.05
N ASP A 125 28.29 11.14 0.61
CA ASP A 125 28.71 12.53 0.49
C ASP A 125 29.94 12.72 1.38
N ALA A 126 31.07 12.77 0.68
CA ALA A 126 32.21 13.65 0.92
C ALA A 126 32.71 13.78 2.38
N ALA A 127 33.82 13.10 2.65
CA ALA A 127 34.89 13.62 3.51
C ALA A 127 36.06 14.07 2.63
#